data_AF-A0A355FCI9-F1
#
_entry.id   AF-A0A355FCI9-F1
#
_cell.length_a   1.000
_cell.length_b   1.000
_cell.length_c   1.000
_cell.angle_alpha   90.00
_cell.angle_beta   90.00
_cell.angle_gamma   90.00
#
_symmetry.space_group_name_H-M   'P 1'
#
loop_
_entity.id
_entity.type
_entity.pdbx_description
1 polymer ?
#
loop_
_entity_poly.entity_id
_entity_poly.type
_entity_poly.pdbx_seq_one_letter_code
_entity_poly.pdbx_strand_id
1 'polypeptide(L)'
;MKDLISHIEFLLHTYDCVVVPGFGGFVVNAVPVQKDGIAAFRAPAYELVFNRNLSYNDGLLAESYRRIKGVSFEKATRMIEEDVQRLKQEIRQYKRLKMAALGEFVLNEEGRLLYLA
;
A
#
# COMPACT_ATOMS: atom_id res chain seq x y z
N MET A 1 12.93 3.38 1.56
CA MET A 1 11.57 3.96 1.62
C MET A 1 11.06 4.39 0.25
N LYS A 2 11.79 5.23 -0.52
CA LYS A 2 11.44 5.52 -1.92
C LYS A 2 11.28 4.23 -2.75
N ASP A 3 12.23 3.32 -2.63
CA ASP A 3 12.17 2.01 -3.32
C ASP A 3 10.87 1.24 -3.00
N LEU A 4 10.50 1.13 -1.72
CA LEU A 4 9.29 0.44 -1.29
C LEU A 4 8.04 1.02 -1.98
N ILE A 5 7.91 2.35 -1.96
CA ILE A 5 6.79 3.05 -2.58
C ILE A 5 6.78 2.77 -4.09
N SER A 6 7.91 2.93 -4.78
CA SER A 6 8.01 2.68 -6.23
C SER A 6 7.66 1.24 -6.62
N HIS A 7 8.06 0.25 -5.83
CA HIS A 7 7.71 -1.14 -6.09
C HIS A 7 6.22 -1.42 -5.90
N ILE A 8 5.59 -0.83 -4.88
CA ILE A 8 4.14 -0.97 -4.65
C ILE A 8 3.37 -0.29 -5.78
N GLU A 9 3.72 0.95 -6.12
CA GLU A 9 3.11 1.70 -7.24
C GLU A 9 3.22 0.90 -8.53
N PHE A 10 4.41 0.41 -8.87
CA PHE A 10 4.62 -0.40 -10.07
C PHE A 10 3.71 -1.65 -10.11
N LEU A 11 3.64 -2.40 -9.01
CA LEU A 11 2.84 -3.61 -8.95
C LEU A 11 1.34 -3.33 -9.07
N LEU A 12 0.84 -2.23 -8.49
CA LEU A 12 -0.57 -1.84 -8.58
C LEU A 12 -1.03 -1.43 -9.99
N HIS A 13 -0.12 -1.25 -10.95
CA HIS A 13 -0.49 -1.08 -12.36
C HIS A 13 -0.94 -2.39 -13.01
N THR A 14 -0.59 -3.55 -12.43
CA THR A 14 -0.86 -4.88 -13.00
C THR A 14 -1.73 -5.73 -12.09
N TYR A 15 -1.61 -5.56 -10.77
CA TYR A 15 -2.30 -6.35 -9.77
C TYR A 15 -3.24 -5.46 -8.95
N ASP A 16 -4.46 -5.93 -8.74
CA ASP A 16 -5.44 -5.22 -7.90
C ASP A 16 -5.12 -5.32 -6.41
N CYS A 17 -4.16 -6.16 -5.99
CA CYS A 17 -3.76 -6.30 -4.59
C CYS A 17 -2.24 -6.47 -4.48
N VAL A 18 -1.63 -5.69 -3.59
CA VAL A 18 -0.21 -5.80 -3.26
C VAL A 18 -0.05 -5.83 -1.74
N VAL A 19 0.42 -6.96 -1.22
CA VAL A 19 0.71 -7.11 0.20
C VAL A 19 2.11 -6.56 0.52
N VAL A 20 2.18 -5.79 1.60
CA VAL A 20 3.40 -5.29 2.22
C VAL A 20 3.62 -6.08 3.53
N PRO A 21 4.49 -7.10 3.53
CA PRO A 21 4.68 -7.99 4.67
C PRO A 21 4.97 -7.22 5.96
N GLY A 22 4.23 -7.58 7.02
CA GLY A 22 4.35 -6.93 8.32
C GLY A 22 3.73 -5.53 8.41
N PHE A 23 3.07 -5.01 7.37
CA PHE A 23 2.39 -3.72 7.40
C PHE A 23 0.89 -3.81 7.07
N GLY A 24 0.53 -4.45 5.96
CA GLY A 24 -0.84 -4.56 5.45
C GLY A 24 -0.83 -4.75 3.93
N GLY A 25 -1.94 -4.51 3.26
CA GLY A 25 -2.02 -4.62 1.80
C GLY A 25 -2.80 -3.48 1.18
N PHE A 26 -2.35 -3.03 0.01
CA PHE A 26 -3.06 -2.09 -0.85
C PHE A 26 -3.96 -2.87 -1.79
N VAL A 27 -5.21 -2.44 -1.91
CA VAL A 27 -6.22 -3.09 -2.77
C VAL A 27 -6.88 -2.03 -3.64
N VAL A 28 -6.93 -2.26 -4.94
CA VAL A 28 -7.66 -1.45 -5.91
C VAL A 28 -9.03 -2.07 -6.08
N ASN A 29 -10.07 -1.33 -5.71
CA ASN A 29 -11.45 -1.73 -5.86
C ASN A 29 -12.09 -1.00 -7.03
N ALA A 30 -12.71 -1.76 -7.94
CA ALA A 30 -13.58 -1.17 -8.95
C ALA A 30 -14.89 -0.74 -8.30
N VAL A 31 -15.18 0.55 -8.37
CA VAL A 31 -16.47 1.12 -7.97
C VAL A 31 -17.35 1.18 -9.21
N PRO A 32 -18.45 0.39 -9.28
CA PRO A 32 -19.34 0.42 -10.43
C PRO A 32 -20.09 1.76 -10.49
N VAL A 33 -20.75 2.01 -11.61
CA VAL A 33 -21.68 3.14 -11.73
C VAL A 33 -22.70 3.10 -10.59
N GLN A 34 -22.86 4.22 -9.89
CA GLN A 34 -23.82 4.35 -8.80
C GLN A 34 -24.90 5.35 -9.18
N LYS A 35 -26.16 5.00 -8.89
CA LYS A 35 -27.28 5.92 -9.05
C LYS A 35 -27.20 7.01 -7.99
N ASP A 36 -27.33 8.26 -8.40
CA ASP A 36 -27.24 9.45 -7.53
C ASP A 36 -28.44 10.36 -7.79
N GLY A 37 -29.64 9.91 -7.39
CA GLY A 37 -30.91 10.57 -7.67
C GLY A 37 -31.71 9.92 -8.81
N ILE A 38 -32.69 10.63 -9.37
CA ILE A 38 -33.68 10.05 -10.29
C ILE A 38 -33.07 9.71 -11.67
N ALA A 39 -32.27 10.62 -12.23
CA ALA A 39 -31.65 10.50 -13.55
C ALA A 39 -30.17 10.92 -13.56
N ALA A 40 -29.52 10.92 -12.40
CA ALA A 40 -28.11 11.23 -12.25
C ALA A 40 -27.34 10.00 -11.75
N PHE A 41 -26.09 9.91 -12.17
CA PHE A 41 -25.21 8.78 -11.92
C PHE A 41 -23.79 9.26 -11.64
N ARG A 42 -23.09 8.57 -10.75
CA ARG A 42 -21.64 8.71 -10.59
C ARG A 42 -20.95 7.77 -11.56
N ALA A 43 -19.97 8.31 -12.28
CA ALA A 43 -19.14 7.52 -13.17
C ALA A 43 -18.45 6.38 -12.40
N PRO A 44 -18.20 5.23 -13.06
CA PRO A 44 -17.38 4.19 -12.45
C PRO A 44 -15.99 4.74 -12.14
N ALA A 45 -15.40 4.26 -11.04
CA ALA A 45 -14.12 4.72 -10.55
C ALA A 45 -13.30 3.54 -10.01
N TYR A 46 -12.02 3.80 -9.75
CA TYR A 46 -11.19 2.90 -8.96
C TYR A 46 -10.81 3.59 -7.65
N GLU A 47 -10.91 2.85 -6.56
CA GLU A 47 -10.52 3.31 -5.23
C GLU A 47 -9.35 2.48 -4.74
N LEU A 48 -8.28 3.16 -4.33
CA LEU A 48 -7.19 2.52 -3.61
C LEU A 48 -7.54 2.49 -2.12
N VAL A 49 -7.57 1.31 -1.53
CA VAL A 49 -7.81 1.12 -0.10
C VAL A 49 -6.63 0.40 0.55
N PHE A 50 -6.45 0.61 1.85
CA PHE A 50 -5.45 -0.11 2.62
C PHE A 50 -6.11 -0.99 3.67
N ASN A 51 -5.75 -2.28 3.67
CA ASN A 51 -6.20 -3.26 4.64
C ASN A 51 -5.03 -3.75 5.50
N ARG A 52 -5.00 -3.32 6.76
CA ARG A 52 -3.98 -3.72 7.75
C ARG A 52 -3.96 -5.22 8.05
N ASN A 53 -5.09 -5.92 7.84
CA ASN A 53 -5.19 -7.35 8.15
C ASN A 53 -4.61 -8.25 7.03
N LEU A 54 -4.28 -7.67 5.87
CA LEU A 54 -3.57 -8.40 4.81
C LEU A 54 -2.09 -8.53 5.21
N SER A 55 -1.77 -9.61 5.91
CA SER A 55 -0.42 -9.93 6.37
C SER A 55 0.22 -11.11 5.62
N TYR A 56 -0.54 -11.81 4.77
CA TYR A 56 -0.06 -12.95 4.01
C TYR A 56 0.86 -12.50 2.87
N ASN A 57 2.14 -12.82 2.97
CA ASN A 57 3.11 -12.52 1.92
C ASN A 57 2.86 -13.41 0.70
N ASP A 58 2.26 -12.85 -0.35
CA ASP A 58 2.05 -13.50 -1.65
C ASP A 58 3.33 -13.58 -2.51
N GLY A 59 4.43 -12.98 -2.03
CA GLY A 59 5.73 -12.97 -2.70
C GLY A 59 5.86 -11.95 -3.82
N LEU A 60 4.81 -11.20 -4.19
CA LEU A 60 4.86 -10.25 -5.32
C LEU A 60 5.89 -9.14 -5.08
N LEU A 61 5.83 -8.52 -3.90
CA LEU A 61 6.74 -7.43 -3.55
C LEU A 61 8.19 -7.91 -3.45
N ALA A 62 8.41 -9.07 -2.82
CA ALA A 62 9.74 -9.68 -2.71
C ALA A 62 10.31 -10.06 -4.08
N GLU A 63 9.50 -10.61 -4.98
CA GLU A 63 9.91 -10.93 -6.35
C GLU A 63 10.25 -9.67 -7.16
N SER A 64 9.49 -8.59 -6.98
CA SER A 64 9.76 -7.28 -7.60
C SER A 64 11.14 -6.73 -7.16
N TYR A 65 11.44 -6.76 -5.86
CA TYR A 65 12.75 -6.40 -5.33
C TYR A 65 13.87 -7.31 -5.87
N ARG A 66 13.64 -8.63 -5.89
CA ARG A 66 14.59 -9.63 -6.37
C ARG A 66 15.02 -9.33 -7.81
N ARG A 67 14.05 -9.08 -8.70
CA ARG A 67 14.28 -8.82 -10.12
C ARG A 67 15.02 -7.52 -10.36
N ILE A 68 14.57 -6.42 -9.75
CA ILE A 68 15.15 -5.10 -9.99
C ILE A 68 16.54 -4.96 -9.36
N LYS A 69 16.77 -5.57 -8.19
CA LYS A 69 18.02 -5.42 -7.44
C LYS A 69 19.02 -6.56 -7.64
N GLY A 70 18.63 -7.65 -8.33
CA GLY A 70 19.49 -8.80 -8.59
C GLY A 70 19.93 -9.53 -7.31
N VAL A 71 19.08 -9.56 -6.29
CA VAL A 71 19.38 -10.18 -4.98
C VAL A 71 18.67 -11.54 -4.83
N SER A 72 18.97 -12.30 -3.77
CA SER A 72 18.16 -13.47 -3.42
C SER A 72 16.79 -13.07 -2.89
N PHE A 73 15.82 -13.99 -2.94
CA PHE A 73 14.48 -13.76 -2.39
C PHE A 73 14.54 -13.44 -0.88
N GLU A 74 15.35 -14.17 -0.11
CA GLU A 74 15.56 -13.92 1.32
C GLU A 74 16.10 -12.51 1.58
N LYS A 75 17.08 -12.07 0.78
CA LYS A 75 17.64 -10.72 0.89
C LYS A 75 16.62 -9.66 0.51
N ALA A 76 15.81 -9.88 -0.51
CA ALA A 76 14.71 -8.99 -0.87
C ALA A 76 13.69 -8.85 0.27
N THR A 77 13.27 -9.96 0.88
CA THR A 77 12.35 -9.96 2.03
C THR A 77 12.92 -9.17 3.21
N ARG A 78 14.20 -9.37 3.55
CA ARG A 78 14.87 -8.61 4.62
C ARG A 78 14.92 -7.11 4.31
N MET A 79 15.18 -6.73 3.06
CA MET A 79 15.17 -5.31 2.65
C MET A 79 13.78 -4.68 2.81
N ILE A 80 12.72 -5.43 2.48
CA ILE A 80 11.33 -5.00 2.68
C ILE A 80 11.03 -4.82 4.17
N GLU A 81 11.42 -5.78 5.00
CA GLU A 81 11.24 -5.70 6.46
C GLU A 81 11.92 -4.44 7.03
N GLU A 82 13.17 -4.17 6.63
CA GLU A 82 13.91 -2.96 7.05
C GLU A 82 13.20 -1.66 6.60
N ASP A 83 12.69 -1.63 5.37
CA ASP A 83 11.89 -0.50 4.87
C ASP A 83 10.59 -0.30 5.65
N VAL A 84 9.88 -1.38 5.98
CA VAL A 84 8.64 -1.36 6.77
C VAL A 84 8.91 -0.91 8.21
N GLN A 85 10.03 -1.31 8.82
CA GLN A 85 10.39 -0.83 10.15
C GLN A 85 10.66 0.68 10.15
N ARG A 86 11.40 1.19 9.17
CA ARG A 86 11.61 2.64 9.00
C ARG A 86 10.29 3.39 8.82
N LEU A 87 9.42 2.87 7.96
CA LEU A 87 8.08 3.43 7.73
C LEU A 87 7.27 3.53 9.02
N LYS A 88 7.24 2.47 9.83
CA LYS A 88 6.54 2.47 11.12
C LYS A 88 7.14 3.46 12.12
N GLN A 89 8.47 3.61 12.12
CA GLN A 89 9.15 4.58 12.98
C GLN A 89 8.76 6.01 12.60
N GLU A 90 8.77 6.35 11.31
CA GLU A 90 8.35 7.68 10.84
C GLU A 90 6.90 8.00 11.20
N ILE A 91 5.97 7.07 10.99
CA ILE A 91 4.56 7.25 11.39
C ILE A 91 4.44 7.49 12.90
N ARG A 92 5.19 6.76 13.73
CA ARG A 92 5.15 6.95 15.19
C ARG A 92 5.70 8.30 15.61
N GLN A 93 6.79 8.75 14.97
CA GLN A 93 7.49 9.99 15.29
C GLN A 93 6.71 11.21 14.82
N TYR A 94 6.27 11.22 13.57
CA TYR A 94 5.66 12.40 12.93
C TYR A 94 4.14 12.37 12.91
N LYS A 95 3.52 11.27 13.36
CA LYS A 95 2.07 11.01 13.33
C LYS A 95 1.44 11.05 11.93
N ARG A 96 2.23 11.26 10.89
CA ARG A 96 1.79 11.41 9.52
C ARG A 96 2.90 10.99 8.57
N LEU A 97 2.55 10.25 7.52
CA LEU A 97 3.49 9.82 6.48
C LEU A 97 2.80 9.79 5.12
N LYS A 98 3.26 10.64 4.20
CA LYS A 98 2.80 10.66 2.81
C LYS A 98 3.58 9.65 1.97
N MET A 99 2.86 8.84 1.20
CA MET A 99 3.41 7.79 0.32
C MET A 99 3.12 8.07 -1.16
N ALA A 100 3.57 9.24 -1.64
CA ALA A 100 3.43 9.65 -3.05
C ALA A 100 1.98 9.48 -3.56
N ALA A 101 1.75 8.69 -4.62
CA ALA A 101 0.43 8.45 -5.20
C ALA A 101 -0.38 7.38 -4.44
N LEU A 102 0.25 6.66 -3.51
CA LEU A 102 -0.41 5.65 -2.68
C LEU A 102 -1.22 6.26 -1.54
N GLY A 103 -1.26 7.58 -1.40
CA GLY A 103 -1.98 8.27 -0.33
C GLY A 103 -1.10 8.54 0.90
N GLU A 104 -1.72 8.52 2.07
CA GLU A 104 -1.13 8.98 3.32
C GLU A 104 -1.61 8.18 4.52
N PHE A 105 -0.71 7.99 5.48
CA PHE A 105 -1.01 7.42 6.79
C PHE A 105 -1.01 8.48 7.86
N VAL A 106 -2.02 8.47 8.73
CA VAL A 106 -2.14 9.36 9.89
C VAL A 106 -2.37 8.53 11.14
N LEU A 107 -1.63 8.81 12.20
CA LEU A 107 -1.85 8.24 13.52
C LEU A 107 -2.72 9.20 14.32
N ASN A 108 -3.96 8.81 14.61
CA ASN A 108 -4.89 9.65 15.38
C ASN A 108 -4.51 9.72 16.88
N GLU A 109 -5.23 10.55 17.64
CA GLU A 109 -5.00 10.74 19.09
C GLU A 109 -5.15 9.46 19.90
N GLU A 110 -6.00 8.53 19.45
CA GLU A 110 -6.22 7.21 20.06
C GLU A 110 -5.12 6.19 19.69
N GLY A 111 -4.11 6.58 18.90
CA GLY A 111 -3.04 5.70 18.44
C GLY A 111 -3.46 4.73 17.33
N ARG A 112 -4.62 4.94 16.70
CA ARG A 112 -5.08 4.17 15.55
C ARG A 112 -4.47 4.73 14.26
N LEU A 113 -3.95 3.82 13.44
CA LEU A 113 -3.47 4.12 12.10
C LEU A 113 -4.65 4.26 11.14
N LEU A 114 -4.78 5.44 10.54
CA LEU A 114 -5.74 5.78 9.50
C LEU A 114 -5.02 5.88 8.16
N TYR A 115 -5.70 5.47 7.10
CA TYR A 115 -5.22 5.57 5.72
C TYR A 115 -6.14 6.51 4.95
N LEU A 116 -5.54 7.41 4.17
CA LEU A 116 -6.20 8.41 3.35
C LEU A 116 -5.63 8.30 1.94
N ALA A 117 -6.44 7.82 0.98
CA ALA A 117 -6.08 7.76 -0.44
C ALA A 117 -6.31 9.10 -1.13
#